data_AF-A0A2A5CQE1-F1
#
_entry.id   AF-A0A2A5CQE1-F1
#
_cell.length_a   1.000
_cell.length_b   1.000
_cell.length_c   1.000
_cell.angle_alpha   90.00
_cell.angle_beta   90.00
_cell.angle_gamma   90.00
#
_symmetry.space_group_name_H-M   'P 1'
#
loop_
_entity.id
_entity.type
_entity.pdbx_description
1 polymer ?
#
loop_
_entity_poly.entity_id
_entity_poly.type
_entity_poly.pdbx_seq_one_letter_code
_entity_poly.pdbx_strand_id
1 'polypeptide(L)'
;MLTESEYYMAWLVYTLAAFGILAVVWRILGIVSVGLARRLTVGILFAIVLTPWSVSDELARLAPALFVGVFDATLQRDGAMFRAFFPLSISSLVVGLLIGAEHLLNKKRC
;
A
#
# COMPACT_ATOMS: atom_id res chain seq x y z
N MET A 1 -25.92 1.36 5.49
CA MET A 1 -24.94 1.76 4.47
C MET A 1 -24.21 2.99 4.98
N LEU A 2 -22.87 3.06 4.86
CA LEU A 2 -22.12 4.26 5.22
C LEU A 2 -22.59 5.42 4.33
N THR A 3 -22.98 6.53 4.94
CA THR A 3 -23.23 7.78 4.21
C THR A 3 -21.95 8.23 3.48
N GLU A 4 -22.09 9.06 2.45
CA GLU A 4 -20.92 9.54 1.69
C GLU A 4 -19.93 10.30 2.59
N SER A 5 -20.44 11.08 3.55
CA SER A 5 -19.62 11.81 4.52
C SER A 5 -18.80 10.86 5.40
N GLU A 6 -19.40 9.80 5.93
CA GLU A 6 -18.70 8.80 6.74
C GLU A 6 -17.62 8.06 5.93
N TYR A 7 -17.88 7.78 4.65
CA TYR A 7 -16.91 7.16 3.76
C TYR A 7 -15.67 8.04 3.52
N TYR A 8 -15.87 9.33 3.23
CA TYR A 8 -14.75 10.26 3.06
C TYR A 8 -14.00 10.51 4.37
N MET A 9 -14.70 10.56 5.51
CA MET A 9 -14.06 10.66 6.82
C MET A 9 -13.22 9.42 7.14
N ALA A 10 -13.72 8.23 6.84
CA ALA A 10 -12.95 6.99 7.01
C ALA A 10 -11.66 7.01 6.17
N TRP A 11 -11.74 7.42 4.90
CA TRP A 11 -10.56 7.56 4.04
C TRP A 11 -9.58 8.63 4.55
N LEU A 12 -10.08 9.77 5.04
CA LEU A 12 -9.25 10.82 5.61
C LEU A 12 -8.47 10.31 6.82
N VAL A 13 -9.17 9.73 7.80
CA VAL A 13 -8.55 9.18 9.02
C VAL A 13 -7.56 8.07 8.66
N TYR A 14 -7.94 7.18 7.75
CA TYR A 14 -7.07 6.11 7.28
C TYR A 14 -5.78 6.64 6.65
N THR A 15 -5.90 7.57 5.72
CA THR A 15 -4.76 8.14 5.00
C THR A 15 -3.83 8.88 5.95
N LEU A 16 -4.40 9.63 6.91
CA LEU A 16 -3.63 10.33 7.93
C LEU A 16 -2.87 9.36 8.85
N ALA A 17 -3.51 8.26 9.26
CA ALA A 17 -2.86 7.20 10.03
C ALA A 17 -1.76 6.50 9.22
N ALA A 18 -2.01 6.21 7.94
CA ALA A 18 -1.04 5.62 7.02
C ALA A 18 0.23 6.48 6.91
N PHE A 19 0.06 7.79 6.69
CA PHE A 19 1.19 8.72 6.66
C PHE A 19 1.93 8.80 8.00
N GLY A 20 1.21 8.75 9.12
CA GLY A 20 1.81 8.68 10.46
C GLY A 20 2.71 7.45 10.62
N ILE A 21 2.22 6.27 10.25
CA ILE A 21 2.99 5.00 10.31
C ILE A 21 4.21 5.08 9.39
N LEU A 22 4.03 5.57 8.15
CA LEU A 22 5.12 5.73 7.20
C LEU A 22 6.21 6.69 7.73
N ALA A 23 5.82 7.79 8.37
CA ALA A 23 6.75 8.74 8.97
C ALA A 23 7.55 8.12 10.13
N VAL A 24 6.88 7.34 10.99
CA VAL A 24 7.53 6.61 12.10
C VAL A 24 8.52 5.59 11.57
N VAL A 25 8.10 4.74 10.61
CA VAL A 25 8.98 3.74 9.99
C VAL A 25 10.16 4.40 9.29
N TRP A 26 9.92 5.50 8.57
CA TRP A 26 10.98 6.29 7.93
C TRP A 26 11.97 6.86 8.93
N ARG A 27 11.51 7.30 10.11
CA ARG A 27 12.36 7.82 11.18
C ARG A 27 13.22 6.73 11.80
N ILE A 28 12.62 5.57 12.10
CA ILE A 28 13.31 4.40 12.66
C ILE A 28 14.39 3.89 11.69
N LEU A 29 14.05 3.69 10.42
CA LEU A 29 15.00 3.24 9.40
C LEU A 29 16.10 4.27 9.10
N GLY A 30 15.85 5.56 9.37
CA GLY A 30 16.87 6.60 9.29
C GLY A 30 18.03 6.42 10.28
N ILE A 31 17.82 5.67 11.36
CA ILE A 31 18.84 5.39 12.37
C ILE A 31 19.80 4.27 11.89
N VAL A 32 19.34 3.38 11.01
CA VAL A 32 20.04 2.14 10.61
C VAL A 32 20.98 2.32 9.40
N SER A 33 21.17 3.55 8.90
CA SER A 33 22.14 3.97 7.86
C SER A 33 22.12 3.26 6.48
N VAL A 34 21.28 2.25 6.24
CA VAL A 34 21.17 1.59 4.92
C VAL A 34 20.21 2.35 4.00
N GLY A 35 20.75 3.31 3.23
CA GLY A 35 19.96 4.22 2.39
C GLY A 35 19.04 3.55 1.35
N LEU A 36 19.50 2.48 0.68
CA LEU A 36 18.68 1.75 -0.31
C LEU A 36 17.59 0.92 0.38
N ALA A 37 17.93 0.15 1.40
CA ALA A 37 16.97 -0.67 2.13
C ALA A 37 15.86 0.20 2.74
N ARG A 38 16.22 1.36 3.30
CA ARG A 38 15.24 2.34 3.78
C ARG A 38 14.24 2.77 2.71
N ARG A 39 14.73 3.16 1.52
CA ARG A 39 13.86 3.59 0.42
C ARG A 39 12.94 2.46 -0.04
N LEU A 40 13.49 1.25 -0.22
CA LEU A 40 12.72 0.08 -0.60
C LEU A 40 11.65 -0.27 0.44
N THR A 41 11.99 -0.34 1.72
CA THR A 41 11.03 -0.67 2.78
C THR A 41 9.90 0.34 2.85
N VAL A 42 10.20 1.65 2.81
CA VAL A 42 9.16 2.68 2.87
C VAL A 42 8.32 2.74 1.60
N GLY A 43 8.94 2.55 0.43
CA GLY A 43 8.21 2.48 -0.84
C GLY A 43 7.25 1.29 -0.89
N ILE A 44 7.72 0.10 -0.49
CA ILE A 44 6.87 -1.09 -0.43
C ILE A 44 5.74 -0.90 0.59
N LEU A 45 6.06 -0.37 1.78
CA LEU A 45 5.04 -0.10 2.80
C LEU A 45 4.00 0.91 2.31
N PHE A 46 4.43 1.94 1.57
CA PHE A 46 3.54 2.91 0.94
C PHE A 46 2.60 2.23 -0.06
N ALA A 47 3.13 1.37 -0.93
CA ALA A 47 2.33 0.62 -1.89
C ALA A 47 1.30 -0.29 -1.19
N ILE A 48 1.72 -1.02 -0.16
CA ILE A 48 0.85 -1.93 0.59
C ILE A 48 -0.33 -1.18 1.23
N VAL A 49 -0.06 -0.02 1.84
CA VAL A 49 -1.07 0.70 2.63
C VAL A 49 -1.95 1.59 1.75
N LEU A 50 -1.44 2.16 0.66
CA LEU A 50 -2.18 3.16 -0.13
C LEU A 50 -2.73 2.65 -1.46
N THR A 51 -2.52 1.39 -1.83
CA THR A 51 -3.15 0.83 -3.04
C THR A 51 -4.66 0.69 -2.82
N PRO A 52 -5.53 1.42 -3.54
CA PRO A 52 -6.97 1.22 -3.45
C PRO A 52 -7.40 0.04 -4.32
N TRP A 53 -8.45 -0.67 -3.90
CA TRP A 53 -9.10 -1.74 -4.66
C TRP A 53 -10.61 -1.78 -4.41
N SER A 54 -11.40 -2.32 -5.35
CA SER A 54 -12.85 -2.41 -5.17
C SER A 54 -13.21 -3.44 -4.10
N VAL A 55 -14.18 -3.09 -3.25
CA VAL A 55 -14.69 -4.00 -2.21
C VAL A 55 -15.61 -5.06 -2.83
N SER A 56 -16.25 -4.73 -3.94
CA SER A 56 -17.17 -5.60 -4.67
C SER A 56 -17.29 -5.12 -6.11
N ASP A 57 -17.70 -5.99 -7.02
CA ASP A 57 -17.95 -5.62 -8.43
C ASP A 57 -19.26 -4.82 -8.59
N GLU A 58 -20.17 -4.89 -7.61
CA GLU A 58 -21.48 -4.21 -7.64
C GLU A 58 -21.45 -2.77 -7.09
N LEU A 59 -20.60 -2.48 -6.10
CA LEU A 59 -20.42 -1.13 -5.58
C LEU A 59 -19.12 -0.51 -6.09
N ALA A 60 -19.20 0.69 -6.67
CA ALA A 60 -18.06 1.53 -7.04
C ALA A 60 -17.31 2.13 -5.82
N ARG A 61 -17.29 1.44 -4.68
CA ARG A 61 -16.57 1.87 -3.48
C ARG A 61 -15.21 1.19 -3.40
N LEU A 62 -14.21 2.01 -3.14
CA LEU A 62 -12.82 1.59 -3.00
C LEU A 62 -12.47 1.50 -1.53
N ALA A 63 -11.68 0.49 -1.19
CA ALA A 63 -11.01 0.38 0.10
C ALA A 63 -9.54 0.04 -0.12
N PRO A 64 -8.68 0.21 0.88
CA PRO A 64 -7.28 -0.18 0.75
C PRO A 64 -7.18 -1.68 0.45
N ALA A 65 -6.43 -2.05 -0.58
CA ALA A 65 -6.28 -3.42 -1.08
C ALA A 65 -5.80 -4.39 -0.01
N LEU A 66 -5.02 -3.91 0.97
CA LEU A 66 -4.62 -4.68 2.15
C LEU A 66 -5.84 -5.17 2.94
N PHE A 67 -6.79 -4.29 3.25
CA PHE A 67 -7.99 -4.65 4.00
C PHE A 67 -8.94 -5.49 3.16
N VAL A 68 -9.09 -5.18 1.87
CA VAL A 68 -9.91 -6.01 0.98
C VAL A 68 -9.34 -7.42 0.89
N GLY A 69 -8.01 -7.56 0.75
CA GLY A 69 -7.36 -8.87 0.71
C GLY A 69 -7.52 -9.66 2.01
N VAL A 70 -7.32 -9.00 3.17
CA VAL A 70 -7.54 -9.65 4.48
C VAL A 70 -9.00 -10.06 4.66
N PHE A 71 -9.95 -9.21 4.25
CA PHE A 71 -11.38 -9.50 4.30
C PHE A 71 -11.74 -10.69 3.40
N ASP A 72 -11.29 -10.69 2.14
CA ASP A 72 -11.49 -11.77 1.18
C ASP A 72 -10.89 -13.08 1.70
N ALA A 73 -9.68 -13.07 2.27
CA ALA A 73 -9.02 -14.27 2.78
C ALA A 73 -9.65 -14.86 4.05
N THR A 74 -10.28 -14.04 4.89
CA THR A 74 -10.81 -14.47 6.19
C THR A 74 -12.30 -14.75 6.18
N LEU A 75 -13.07 -14.05 5.35
CA LEU A 75 -14.53 -14.05 5.40
C LEU A 75 -15.22 -14.56 4.12
N GLN A 76 -14.56 -14.55 2.96
CA GLN A 76 -15.12 -15.14 1.74
C GLN A 76 -14.71 -16.62 1.59
N ARG A 77 -15.71 -17.50 1.42
CA ARG A 77 -15.50 -18.94 1.22
C ARG A 77 -15.35 -19.33 -0.25
N ASP A 78 -15.83 -18.50 -1.18
CA ASP A 78 -16.00 -18.87 -2.59
C ASP A 78 -15.04 -18.07 -3.52
N GLY A 79 -13.91 -18.68 -3.84
CA GLY A 79 -13.14 -18.51 -5.09
C GLY A 79 -12.36 -17.21 -5.33
N ALA A 80 -12.78 -16.05 -4.82
CA ALA A 80 -12.13 -14.76 -5.10
C ALA A 80 -11.02 -14.39 -4.09
N MET A 81 -10.52 -15.39 -3.35
CA MET A 81 -9.66 -15.28 -2.16
C MET A 81 -8.39 -14.42 -2.32
N PHE A 82 -7.96 -14.14 -3.56
CA PHE A 82 -6.73 -13.39 -3.84
C PHE A 82 -6.88 -12.21 -4.81
N ARG A 83 -8.12 -11.77 -5.09
CA ARG A 83 -8.36 -10.69 -6.07
C ARG A 83 -7.62 -9.41 -5.70
N ALA A 84 -7.61 -9.04 -4.42
CA ALA A 84 -7.01 -7.79 -3.93
C ALA A 84 -5.51 -7.94 -3.61
N PHE A 85 -5.01 -9.16 -3.41
CA PHE A 85 -3.59 -9.41 -3.23
C PHE A 85 -2.80 -9.28 -4.53
N PHE A 86 -3.42 -9.61 -5.67
CA PHE A 86 -2.81 -9.44 -6.99
C PHE A 86 -2.42 -7.98 -7.31
N PRO A 87 -3.32 -6.98 -7.25
CA PRO A 87 -2.98 -5.58 -7.49
C PRO A 87 -2.01 -5.02 -6.44
N LEU A 88 -2.09 -5.48 -5.19
CA LEU A 88 -1.15 -5.10 -4.13
C LEU A 88 0.26 -5.63 -4.38
N SER A 89 0.37 -6.85 -4.90
CA SER A 89 1.66 -7.44 -5.30
C SER A 89 2.26 -6.70 -6.49
N ILE A 90 1.44 -6.36 -7.49
CA ILE A 90 1.87 -5.58 -8.66
C ILE A 90 2.32 -4.18 -8.24
N SER A 91 1.54 -3.47 -7.43
CA SER A 91 1.91 -2.11 -7.00
C SER A 91 3.22 -2.11 -6.21
N SER A 92 3.40 -3.07 -5.31
CA SER A 92 4.63 -3.25 -4.54
C SER A 92 5.83 -3.57 -5.44
N LEU A 93 5.64 -4.43 -6.44
CA LEU A 93 6.68 -4.79 -7.42
C LEU A 93 7.06 -3.58 -8.28
N VAL A 94 6.09 -2.82 -8.79
CA VAL A 94 6.33 -1.61 -9.58
C VAL A 94 7.12 -0.58 -8.76
N VAL A 95 6.72 -0.32 -7.51
CA VAL A 95 7.45 0.61 -6.64
C VAL A 95 8.87 0.11 -6.36
N GLY A 96 9.04 -1.19 -6.10
CA GLY A 96 10.36 -1.80 -5.94
C GLY A 96 11.25 -1.63 -7.18
N LEU A 97 10.70 -1.85 -8.38
CA LEU A 97 11.41 -1.67 -9.64
C LEU A 97 11.78 -0.21 -9.90
N LEU A 98 10.88 0.74 -9.62
CA LEU A 98 11.15 2.18 -9.78
C LEU A 98 12.30 2.62 -8.88
N ILE A 99 12.26 2.26 -7.59
CA ILE A 99 13.32 2.61 -6.63
C ILE A 99 14.64 1.92 -7.01
N GLY A 100 14.58 0.66 -7.45
CA GLY A 100 15.74 -0.07 -7.95
C GLY A 100 16.35 0.57 -9.19
N ALA A 101 15.52 0.98 -10.15
CA ALA A 101 15.94 1.67 -11.37
C ALA A 101 16.57 3.03 -11.06
N GLU A 102 15.96 3.85 -10.19
CA GLU A 102 16.55 5.11 -9.72
C GLU A 102 17.93 4.88 -9.10
N HIS A 103 18.08 3.87 -8.25
CA HIS A 103 19.36 3.55 -7.64
C HIS A 103 20.42 3.15 -8.67
N LEU A 104 20.04 2.32 -9.65
CA LEU A 104 20.94 1.86 -10.70
C LEU A 104 21.37 3.00 -11.64
N LEU A 105 20.43 3.88 -12.00
CA LEU A 105 20.69 5.06 -12.82
C LEU A 105 21.58 6.07 -12.09
N ASN A 106 21.35 6.29 -10.79
CA ASN A 106 22.16 7.21 -10.01
C ASN A 106 23.59 6.68 -9.80
N LYS A 107 23.76 5.36 -9.66
CA LYS A 107 25.09 4.72 -9.60
C LYS A 107 25.88 4.85 -10.91
N LYS A 108 25.22 4.87 -12.07
CA LYS A 108 25.86 5.02 -13.39
C LYS A 108 26.25 6.47 -13.74
N ARG A 109 25.79 7.46 -12.97
CA ARG A 109 26.07 8.89 -13.18
C ARG A 109 27.26 9.42 -12.34
N CYS A 110 27.87 8.58 -11.51
CA CYS A 110 29.12 8.83 -10.81
C CYS A 110 30.24 7.99 -11.43
#